data_AF-A0A525WLY3-F1
#
_entry.id   AF-A0A525WLY3-F1
#
_cell.length_a   1.000
_cell.length_b   1.000
_cell.length_c   1.000
_cell.angle_alpha   90.00
_cell.angle_beta   90.00
_cell.angle_gamma   90.00
#
_symmetry.space_group_name_H-M   'P 1'
#
loop_
_entity.id
_entity.type
_entity.pdbx_description
1 polymer ?
#
loop_
_entity_poly.entity_id
_entity_poly.type
_entity_poly.pdbx_seq_one_letter_code
_entity_poly.pdbx_strand_id
1 'polypeptide(L)'
;MVPQECRRTSITVDPVALLKREHGMILNQLAMIETAMSPRSVGSGEAKGTDQGTLRELLQFFTGPVEVHFKREEVLVGDLQRILGRKQEEQEQFQSFLDEHRTLKADATAVMRKLRRKRADGRDSPALKSLGGLRTLNADLRALIRRYRGHISCEERMLFVLAEMRLTAEQKRQISRRMLQV
;
A
#
# COMPACT_ATOMS: atom_id res chain seq x y z
N MET A 1 39.99 -33.04 9.99
CA MET A 1 39.09 -32.24 9.13
C MET A 1 37.93 -31.79 10.00
N VAL A 2 37.81 -30.49 10.26
CA VAL A 2 36.73 -29.93 11.10
C VAL A 2 35.52 -29.65 10.20
N PRO A 3 34.28 -30.03 10.58
CA PRO A 3 33.11 -29.67 9.79
C PRO A 3 32.91 -28.16 9.87
N GLN A 4 32.99 -27.51 8.72
CA GLN A 4 32.63 -26.11 8.56
C GLN A 4 31.10 -26.02 8.71
N GLU A 5 30.63 -25.74 9.93
CA GLU A 5 29.24 -25.36 10.14
C GLU A 5 28.96 -24.11 9.30
N CYS A 6 28.28 -24.29 8.17
CA CYS A 6 27.66 -23.22 7.42
C CYS A 6 26.63 -22.53 8.32
N ARG A 7 27.07 -21.58 9.15
CA ARG A 7 26.19 -20.57 9.74
C ARG A 7 25.65 -19.72 8.61
N ARG A 8 24.60 -20.21 7.94
CA ARG A 8 23.64 -19.34 7.26
C ARG A 8 23.06 -18.47 8.36
N THR A 9 23.57 -17.26 8.47
CA THR A 9 22.93 -16.18 9.23
C THR A 9 21.59 -15.92 8.56
N SER A 10 20.57 -16.72 8.90
CA SER A 10 19.21 -16.44 8.44
C SER A 10 18.85 -15.09 9.06
N ILE A 11 18.78 -14.04 8.24
CA ILE A 11 18.35 -12.73 8.69
C ILE A 11 16.90 -12.91 9.15
N THR A 12 16.71 -13.03 10.46
CA THR A 12 15.38 -13.03 11.07
C THR A 12 14.95 -11.59 11.18
N VAL A 13 14.26 -11.11 10.15
CA VAL A 13 13.57 -9.82 10.17
C VAL A 13 12.32 -9.98 11.02
N ASP A 14 12.10 -9.10 11.99
CA ASP A 14 10.82 -9.07 12.71
C ASP A 14 9.69 -8.72 11.72
N PRO A 15 8.66 -9.57 11.58
CA PRO A 15 7.62 -9.37 10.57
C PRO A 15 6.86 -8.05 10.78
N VAL A 16 6.64 -7.62 12.03
CA VAL A 16 5.94 -6.36 12.31
C VAL A 16 6.83 -5.17 11.94
N ALA A 17 8.12 -5.19 12.29
CA ALA A 17 9.05 -4.16 11.86
C ALA A 17 9.18 -4.05 10.33
N LEU A 18 9.13 -5.17 9.61
CA LEU A 18 9.10 -5.19 8.14
C LEU A 18 7.86 -4.44 7.60
N LEU A 19 6.68 -4.80 8.09
CA LEU A 19 5.43 -4.18 7.62
C LEU A 19 5.35 -2.69 8.00
N LYS A 20 5.78 -2.30 9.20
CA LYS A 20 5.89 -0.88 9.59
C LYS A 20 6.83 -0.09 8.67
N ARG A 21 7.94 -0.69 8.24
CA ARG A 21 8.84 -0.07 7.25
C ARG A 21 8.14 0.10 5.90
N GLU A 22 7.36 -0.89 5.47
CA GLU A 22 6.55 -0.81 4.24
C GLU A 22 5.47 0.27 4.33
N HIS A 23 4.77 0.40 5.47
CA HIS A 23 3.87 1.53 5.72
C HIS A 23 4.58 2.87 5.56
N GLY A 24 5.79 3.02 6.11
CA GLY A 24 6.59 4.22 5.91
C GLY A 24 6.83 4.54 4.42
N MET A 25 7.13 3.52 3.60
CA MET A 25 7.27 3.70 2.15
C MET A 25 5.95 4.10 1.48
N ILE A 26 4.84 3.47 1.87
CA ILE A 26 3.51 3.79 1.34
C ILE A 26 3.13 5.24 1.69
N LEU A 27 3.28 5.65 2.94
CA LEU A 27 2.97 7.00 3.40
C LEU A 27 3.82 8.06 2.70
N ASN A 28 5.11 7.80 2.50
CA ASN A 28 5.99 8.68 1.73
C ASN A 28 5.50 8.81 0.28
N GLN A 29 5.11 7.70 -0.35
CA GLN A 29 4.58 7.72 -1.70
C GLN A 29 3.27 8.52 -1.81
N LEU A 30 2.37 8.38 -0.84
CA LEU A 30 1.14 9.18 -0.76
C LEU A 30 1.45 10.68 -0.63
N ALA A 31 2.44 11.05 0.19
CA ALA A 31 2.87 12.44 0.34
C ALA A 31 3.46 13.02 -0.97
N MET A 32 4.20 12.21 -1.73
CA MET A 32 4.70 12.61 -3.05
C MET A 32 3.56 12.85 -4.05
N ILE A 33 2.53 11.99 -4.04
CA ILE A 33 1.33 12.17 -4.87
C ILE A 33 0.61 13.48 -4.49
N GLU A 34 0.39 13.71 -3.20
CA GLU A 34 -0.22 14.95 -2.67
C GLU A 34 0.57 16.21 -3.10
N THR A 35 1.90 16.14 -3.05
CA THR A 35 2.79 17.20 -3.49
C THR A 35 2.67 17.44 -5.01
N ALA A 36 2.64 16.37 -5.81
CA ALA A 36 2.47 16.47 -7.26
C ALA A 36 1.11 17.05 -7.66
N MET A 37 0.07 16.85 -6.84
CA MET A 37 -1.25 17.44 -7.04
C MET A 37 -1.33 18.94 -6.69
N SER A 38 -0.34 19.49 -5.98
CA SER A 38 -0.36 20.88 -5.53
C SER A 38 0.02 21.86 -6.66
N PRO A 39 -0.63 23.03 -6.75
CA PRO A 39 -0.25 24.04 -7.74
C PRO A 39 1.18 24.52 -7.50
N ARG A 40 2.05 24.44 -8.52
CA ARG A 40 3.38 25.07 -8.45
C ARG A 40 3.23 26.56 -8.75
N SER A 41 3.45 27.43 -7.77
CA SER A 41 3.69 28.84 -8.02
C SER A 41 5.05 28.98 -8.69
N VAL A 42 5.05 29.08 -10.02
CA VAL A 42 6.21 29.54 -10.77
C VAL A 42 5.95 31.01 -11.08
N GLY A 43 6.83 31.89 -10.59
CA GLY A 43 6.77 33.32 -10.92
C GLY A 43 6.69 33.52 -12.44
N SER A 44 5.72 34.32 -12.88
CA SER A 44 5.59 34.89 -14.23
C SER A 44 5.95 33.97 -15.41
N GLY A 45 5.48 32.72 -15.38
CA GLY A 45 5.59 31.77 -16.48
C GLY A 45 4.53 30.69 -16.33
N GLU A 46 3.87 30.30 -17.43
CA GLU A 46 2.72 29.39 -17.46
C GLU A 46 2.81 28.29 -16.40
N ALA A 47 1.83 28.25 -15.49
CA ALA A 47 1.71 27.21 -14.49
C ALA A 47 1.57 25.86 -15.20
N LYS A 48 2.68 25.10 -15.30
CA LYS A 48 2.63 23.69 -15.70
C LYS A 48 1.73 22.99 -14.69
N GLY A 49 0.52 22.64 -15.13
CA GLY A 49 -0.42 21.83 -14.37
C GLY A 49 0.24 20.52 -13.91
N THR A 50 -0.36 19.89 -12.91
CA THR A 50 0.01 18.57 -12.39
C THR A 50 0.53 17.64 -13.49
N ASP A 51 1.81 17.27 -13.44
CA ASP A 51 2.41 16.40 -14.44
C ASP A 51 1.80 15.00 -14.33
N GLN A 52 0.94 14.68 -15.30
CA GLN A 52 0.26 13.39 -15.38
C GLN A 52 1.25 12.22 -15.56
N GLY A 53 2.43 12.48 -16.15
CA GLY A 53 3.52 11.51 -16.23
C GLY A 53 4.03 11.16 -14.84
N THR A 54 4.42 12.18 -14.06
CA THR A 54 4.83 12.02 -12.66
C THR A 54 3.75 11.30 -11.83
N LEU A 55 2.48 11.71 -11.88
CA LEU A 55 1.41 11.03 -11.11
C LEU A 55 1.25 9.56 -11.50
N ARG A 56 1.39 9.24 -12.79
CA ARG A 56 1.32 7.87 -13.28
C ARG A 56 2.46 7.02 -12.74
N GLU A 57 3.69 7.54 -12.76
CA GLU A 57 4.85 6.84 -12.19
C GLU A 57 4.65 6.60 -10.70
N LEU A 58 4.20 7.63 -9.97
CA LEU A 58 3.97 7.48 -8.53
C LEU A 58 2.89 6.46 -8.20
N LEU A 59 1.83 6.36 -9.01
CA LEU A 59 0.75 5.40 -8.79
C LEU A 59 1.10 3.96 -9.16
N GLN A 60 2.15 3.71 -9.96
CA GLN A 60 2.58 2.34 -10.25
C GLN A 60 2.97 1.59 -8.97
N PHE A 61 3.48 2.31 -7.97
CA PHE A 61 3.77 1.78 -6.64
C PHE A 61 2.56 1.06 -6.02
N PHE A 62 1.35 1.61 -6.19
CA PHE A 62 0.11 1.07 -5.63
C PHE A 62 -0.48 -0.11 -6.42
N THR A 63 0.07 -0.40 -7.60
CA THR A 63 -0.35 -1.53 -8.45
C THR A 63 0.69 -2.65 -8.52
N GLY A 64 1.83 -2.51 -7.83
CA GLY A 64 2.89 -3.52 -7.78
C GLY A 64 3.45 -3.70 -6.37
N PRO A 65 4.35 -2.83 -5.89
CA PRO A 65 4.90 -2.90 -4.53
C PRO A 65 3.88 -3.06 -3.41
N VAL A 66 2.77 -2.31 -3.44
CA VAL A 66 1.71 -2.42 -2.42
C VAL A 66 0.98 -3.76 -2.47
N GLU A 67 0.90 -4.41 -3.63
CA GLU A 67 0.33 -5.76 -3.71
C GLU A 67 1.20 -6.80 -3.00
N VAL A 68 2.53 -6.64 -3.06
CA VAL A 68 3.45 -7.51 -2.31
C VAL A 68 3.28 -7.27 -0.81
N HIS A 69 3.15 -6.01 -0.39
CA HIS A 69 2.86 -5.66 1.00
C HIS A 69 1.55 -6.30 1.49
N PHE A 70 0.45 -6.16 0.76
CA PHE A 70 -0.83 -6.79 1.13
C PHE A 70 -0.73 -8.31 1.24
N LYS A 71 -0.01 -8.98 0.33
CA LYS A 71 0.21 -10.44 0.43
C LYS A 71 1.02 -10.82 1.67
N ARG A 72 1.94 -9.97 2.15
CA ARG A 72 2.65 -10.21 3.42
C ARG A 72 1.73 -10.03 4.61
N GLU A 73 0.88 -9.01 4.58
CA GLU A 73 -0.14 -8.82 5.62
C GLU A 73 -1.15 -9.97 5.66
N GLU A 74 -1.57 -10.50 4.50
CA GLU A 74 -2.41 -11.70 4.39
C GLU A 74 -1.79 -12.90 5.14
N VAL A 75 -0.47 -13.09 5.05
CA VAL A 75 0.24 -14.13 5.83
C VAL A 75 0.08 -13.88 7.33
N LEU A 76 0.29 -12.64 7.80
CA LEU A 76 0.14 -12.29 9.21
C LEU A 76 -1.30 -12.49 9.69
N VAL A 77 -2.27 -11.97 8.93
CA VAL A 77 -3.70 -12.07 9.22
C VAL A 77 -4.12 -13.54 9.32
N GLY A 78 -3.71 -14.38 8.36
CA GLY A 78 -4.04 -15.80 8.36
C GLY A 78 -3.49 -16.56 9.58
N ASP A 79 -2.29 -16.19 10.05
CA ASP A 79 -1.75 -16.80 11.28
C ASP A 79 -2.43 -16.29 12.54
N LEU A 80 -2.74 -15.00 12.62
CA LEU A 80 -3.50 -14.44 13.74
C LEU A 80 -4.91 -15.01 13.80
N GLN A 81 -5.59 -15.16 12.67
CA GLN A 81 -6.88 -15.86 12.57
C GLN A 81 -6.76 -17.29 13.10
N ARG A 82 -5.72 -18.04 12.74
CA ARG A 82 -5.55 -19.42 13.23
C ARG A 82 -5.32 -19.49 14.73
N ILE A 83 -4.61 -18.52 15.31
CA ILE A 83 -4.27 -18.50 16.74
C ILE A 83 -5.44 -17.97 17.58
N LEU A 84 -6.09 -16.91 17.11
CA LEU A 84 -7.01 -16.09 17.89
C LEU A 84 -8.47 -16.23 17.44
N GLY A 85 -8.75 -16.48 16.17
CA GLY A 85 -10.08 -16.46 15.55
C GLY A 85 -10.98 -17.62 15.97
N ARG A 86 -11.26 -17.71 17.27
CA ARG A 86 -12.13 -18.73 17.86
C ARG A 86 -13.58 -18.29 17.85
N LYS A 87 -13.83 -16.98 17.81
CA LYS A 87 -15.17 -16.40 17.69
C LYS A 87 -15.42 -15.88 16.28
N GLN A 88 -16.68 -15.96 15.86
CA GLN A 88 -17.11 -15.47 14.55
C GLN A 88 -16.80 -13.97 14.36
N GLU A 89 -17.03 -13.15 15.38
CA GLU A 89 -16.74 -11.69 15.35
C GLU A 89 -15.25 -11.39 15.07
N GLU A 90 -14.34 -12.17 15.65
CA GLU A 90 -12.90 -12.01 15.43
C GLU A 90 -12.53 -12.40 13.99
N GLN A 91 -13.16 -13.46 13.46
CA GLN A 91 -12.96 -13.87 12.06
C GLN A 91 -13.45 -12.81 11.08
N GLU A 92 -14.63 -12.24 11.32
CA GLU A 92 -15.19 -11.15 10.52
C GLU A 92 -14.30 -9.90 10.55
N GLN A 93 -13.74 -9.57 11.72
CA GLN A 93 -12.79 -8.47 11.85
C GLN A 93 -11.53 -8.70 11.01
N PHE A 94 -10.93 -9.89 11.07
CA PHE A 94 -9.78 -10.20 10.22
C PHE A 94 -10.12 -10.21 8.73
N GLN A 95 -11.30 -10.70 8.35
CA GLN A 95 -11.76 -10.68 6.97
C GLN A 95 -11.96 -9.25 6.45
N SER A 96 -12.40 -8.32 7.31
CA SER A 96 -12.58 -6.92 6.94
C SER A 96 -11.28 -6.24 6.47
N PHE A 97 -10.12 -6.59 7.04
CA PHE A 97 -8.83 -6.08 6.55
C PHE A 97 -8.55 -6.54 5.11
N LEU A 98 -8.81 -7.81 4.82
CA LEU A 98 -8.58 -8.38 3.49
C LEU A 98 -9.54 -7.80 2.44
N ASP A 99 -10.78 -7.53 2.83
CA ASP A 99 -11.76 -6.89 1.95
C ASP A 99 -11.39 -5.42 1.69
N GLU A 100 -10.82 -4.74 2.67
CA GLU A 100 -10.31 -3.39 2.52
C GLU A 100 -9.09 -3.35 1.57
N HIS A 101 -8.17 -4.32 1.64
CA HIS A 101 -7.08 -4.47 0.66
C HIS A 101 -7.59 -4.62 -0.77
N ARG A 102 -8.61 -5.46 -0.98
CA ARG A 102 -9.26 -5.63 -2.31
C ARG A 102 -9.83 -4.32 -2.81
N THR A 103 -10.47 -3.56 -1.93
CA THR A 103 -11.09 -2.29 -2.29
C THR A 103 -10.04 -1.23 -2.61
N LEU A 104 -8.98 -1.11 -1.79
CA LEU A 104 -7.84 -0.21 -2.05
C LEU A 104 -7.16 -0.51 -3.39
N LYS A 105 -6.96 -1.80 -3.71
CA LYS A 105 -6.40 -2.23 -5.00
C LYS A 105 -7.32 -1.83 -6.17
N ALA A 106 -8.63 -2.03 -6.03
CA ALA A 106 -9.60 -1.65 -7.04
C ALA A 106 -9.62 -0.12 -7.27
N ASP A 107 -9.60 0.66 -6.19
CA ASP A 107 -9.59 2.13 -6.23
C ASP A 107 -8.30 2.65 -6.90
N ALA A 108 -7.13 2.14 -6.49
CA ALA A 108 -5.85 2.48 -7.10
C ALA A 108 -5.82 2.16 -8.61
N THR A 109 -6.33 0.98 -8.99
CA THR A 109 -6.45 0.57 -10.40
C THR A 109 -7.42 1.46 -11.16
N ALA A 110 -8.53 1.88 -10.56
CA ALA A 110 -9.50 2.79 -11.18
C ALA A 110 -8.88 4.18 -11.45
N VAL A 111 -8.15 4.73 -10.47
CA VAL A 111 -7.42 5.99 -10.63
C VAL A 111 -6.34 5.87 -11.71
N MET A 112 -5.55 4.79 -11.69
CA MET A 112 -4.54 4.52 -12.73
C MET A 112 -5.18 4.42 -14.12
N ARG A 113 -6.34 3.77 -14.26
CA ARG A 113 -7.08 3.71 -15.54
C ARG A 113 -7.54 5.10 -15.99
N LYS A 114 -8.02 5.95 -15.10
CA LYS A 114 -8.40 7.34 -15.41
C LYS A 114 -7.21 8.12 -15.97
N LEU A 115 -6.02 7.96 -15.38
CA LEU A 115 -4.78 8.56 -15.89
C LEU A 115 -4.27 7.93 -17.21
N ARG A 116 -4.58 6.65 -17.46
CA ARG A 116 -4.17 5.93 -18.68
C ARG A 116 -5.00 6.26 -19.92
N ARG A 117 -6.16 6.93 -19.81
CA ARG A 117 -7.00 7.33 -20.96
C ARG A 117 -6.29 8.40 -21.82
N LYS A 118 -5.21 7.99 -22.50
CA LYS A 118 -4.70 8.57 -23.74
C LYS A 118 -5.58 8.07 -24.89
N ARG A 119 -5.86 8.93 -25.87
CA ARG A 119 -6.39 8.49 -27.17
C ARG A 119 -5.38 7.58 -27.86
N ALA A 120 -5.83 6.76 -28.81
CA ALA A 120 -4.98 5.90 -29.65
C ALA A 120 -3.79 6.66 -30.29
N ASP A 121 -3.92 7.97 -30.46
CA ASP A 121 -2.95 8.86 -31.09
C ASP A 121 -1.93 9.48 -30.10
N GLY A 122 -1.84 8.98 -28.86
CA GLY A 122 -0.84 9.39 -27.87
C GLY A 122 -1.13 10.71 -27.12
N ARG A 123 -2.20 11.43 -27.46
CA ARG A 123 -2.68 12.65 -26.75
C ARG A 123 -3.62 12.32 -25.58
N ASP A 124 -3.53 13.08 -24.50
CA ASP A 124 -4.44 12.96 -23.36
C ASP A 124 -5.90 13.23 -23.80
N SER A 125 -6.83 12.43 -23.27
CA SER A 125 -8.25 12.56 -23.61
C SER A 125 -8.77 13.97 -23.27
N PRO A 126 -9.53 14.63 -24.17
CA PRO A 126 -10.10 15.95 -23.90
C PRO A 126 -11.02 15.98 -22.67
N ALA A 127 -11.58 14.84 -22.27
CA ALA A 127 -12.35 14.70 -21.05
C ALA A 127 -11.52 14.98 -19.78
N LEU A 128 -10.24 14.57 -19.75
CA LEU A 128 -9.32 14.87 -18.65
C LEU A 128 -8.77 16.31 -18.71
N LYS A 129 -8.71 16.90 -19.90
CA LYS A 129 -8.32 18.31 -20.08
C LYS A 129 -9.42 19.29 -19.67
N SER A 130 -10.66 18.82 -19.54
CA SER A 130 -11.73 19.62 -18.97
C SER A 130 -11.48 19.88 -17.49
N LEU A 131 -11.81 21.10 -17.03
CA LEU A 131 -11.70 21.49 -15.62
C LEU A 131 -12.49 20.52 -14.71
N GLY A 132 -13.61 19.98 -15.20
CA GLY A 132 -14.42 18.98 -14.51
C GLY A 132 -13.70 17.64 -14.34
N GLY A 133 -13.07 17.12 -15.39
CA GLY A 133 -12.33 15.85 -15.34
C GLY A 133 -11.12 15.89 -14.40
N LEU A 134 -10.39 17.01 -14.38
CA LEU A 134 -9.26 17.22 -13.47
C LEU A 134 -9.72 17.34 -12.00
N ARG A 135 -10.85 18.02 -11.74
CA ARG A 135 -11.44 18.08 -10.40
C ARG A 135 -11.86 16.70 -9.89
N THR A 136 -12.49 15.87 -10.74
CA THR A 136 -12.87 14.51 -10.37
C THR A 136 -11.66 13.65 -10.06
N LEU A 137 -10.61 13.68 -10.91
CA LEU A 137 -9.38 12.93 -10.66
C LEU A 137 -8.69 13.35 -9.35
N ASN A 138 -8.62 14.65 -9.07
CA ASN A 138 -8.04 15.15 -7.82
C ASN A 138 -8.89 14.74 -6.60
N ALA A 139 -10.21 14.70 -6.74
CA ALA A 139 -11.09 14.22 -5.67
C ALA A 139 -10.87 12.72 -5.41
N ASP A 140 -10.77 11.90 -6.47
CA ASP A 140 -10.50 10.47 -6.37
C ASP A 140 -9.14 10.20 -5.71
N LEU A 141 -8.10 10.92 -6.10
CA LEU A 141 -6.76 10.82 -5.51
C LEU A 141 -6.78 11.18 -4.03
N ARG A 142 -7.44 12.27 -3.63
CA ARG A 142 -7.58 12.65 -2.21
C ARG A 142 -8.35 11.60 -1.42
N ALA A 143 -9.38 11.01 -2.01
CA ALA A 143 -10.13 9.92 -1.37
C ALA A 143 -9.25 8.69 -1.17
N LEU A 144 -8.51 8.28 -2.19
CA LEU A 144 -7.55 7.17 -2.13
C LEU A 144 -6.49 7.39 -1.04
N ILE A 145 -5.90 8.59 -0.99
CA ILE A 145 -4.88 8.95 0.01
C ILE A 145 -5.45 8.86 1.43
N ARG A 146 -6.64 9.45 1.67
CA ARG A 146 -7.29 9.36 2.99
C ARG A 146 -7.58 7.92 3.38
N ARG A 147 -8.05 7.10 2.44
CA ARG A 147 -8.40 5.71 2.67
C ARG A 147 -7.17 4.89 3.07
N TYR A 148 -6.07 4.99 2.32
CA TYR A 148 -4.80 4.34 2.70
C TYR A 148 -4.29 4.77 4.08
N ARG A 149 -4.30 6.08 4.38
CA ARG A 149 -3.87 6.57 5.70
C ARG A 149 -4.74 6.02 6.83
N GLY A 150 -6.05 5.98 6.62
CA GLY A 150 -7.00 5.42 7.58
C GLY A 150 -6.78 3.93 7.81
N HIS A 151 -6.56 3.18 6.72
CA HIS A 151 -6.31 1.74 6.74
C HIS A 151 -5.01 1.39 7.47
N ILE A 152 -3.89 2.03 7.09
CA ILE A 152 -2.58 1.88 7.76
C ILE A 152 -2.70 2.18 9.26
N SER A 153 -3.40 3.27 9.61
CA SER A 153 -3.62 3.63 11.01
C SER A 153 -4.47 2.60 11.76
N CYS A 154 -5.36 1.88 11.07
CA CYS A 154 -6.15 0.81 11.65
C CYS A 154 -5.28 -0.44 11.90
N GLU A 155 -4.51 -0.85 10.89
CA GLU A 155 -3.58 -1.99 10.99
C GLU A 155 -2.55 -1.79 12.11
N GLU A 156 -1.93 -0.61 12.19
CA GLU A 156 -0.92 -0.34 13.21
C GLU A 156 -1.51 -0.36 14.63
N ARG A 157 -2.70 0.19 14.83
CA ARG A 157 -3.34 0.26 16.15
C ARG A 157 -3.95 -1.07 16.60
N MET A 158 -4.30 -1.93 15.64
CA MET A 158 -5.06 -3.15 15.94
C MET A 158 -4.28 -4.40 15.54
N LEU A 159 -4.02 -4.59 14.25
CA LEU A 159 -3.37 -5.80 13.74
C LEU A 159 -1.94 -5.96 14.30
N PHE A 160 -1.14 -4.90 14.29
CA PHE A 160 0.24 -4.97 14.74
C PHE A 160 0.36 -5.07 16.26
N VAL A 161 -0.52 -4.39 17.00
CA VAL A 161 -0.61 -4.54 18.46
C VAL A 161 -0.98 -5.98 18.81
N LEU A 162 -1.97 -6.57 18.13
CA LEU A 162 -2.32 -7.99 18.33
C LEU A 162 -1.15 -8.92 18.00
N ALA A 163 -0.44 -8.67 16.90
CA ALA A 163 0.75 -9.44 16.52
C ALA A 163 1.85 -9.34 17.59
N GLU A 164 2.12 -8.16 18.12
CA GLU A 164 3.12 -7.94 19.16
C GLU A 164 2.74 -8.62 20.48
N MET A 165 1.46 -8.57 20.87
CA MET A 165 0.96 -9.14 22.12
C MET A 165 0.78 -10.65 22.09
N ARG A 166 0.48 -11.24 20.93
CA ARG A 166 0.01 -12.64 20.82
C ARG A 166 1.02 -13.59 20.19
N LEU A 167 1.97 -13.08 19.39
CA LEU A 167 2.94 -13.93 18.72
C LEU A 167 4.20 -14.10 19.55
N THR A 168 4.59 -15.36 19.75
CA THR A 168 5.89 -15.72 20.29
C THR A 168 7.02 -15.38 19.31
N ALA A 169 8.25 -15.29 19.80
CA ALA A 169 9.42 -15.10 18.95
C ALA A 169 9.53 -16.17 17.86
N GLU A 170 9.18 -17.43 18.17
CA GLU A 170 9.20 -18.51 17.19
C GLU A 170 8.15 -18.34 16.10
N GLN A 171 6.92 -17.99 16.47
CA GLN A 171 5.87 -17.69 15.50
C GLN A 171 6.25 -16.51 14.60
N LYS A 172 6.82 -15.43 15.17
CA LYS A 172 7.33 -14.30 14.40
C LYS A 172 8.42 -14.72 13.39
N ARG A 173 9.34 -15.61 13.78
CA ARG A 173 10.37 -16.16 12.87
C ARG A 173 9.74 -16.96 11.72
N GLN A 174 8.74 -17.78 12.00
CA GLN A 174 8.06 -18.58 10.98
C GLN A 174 7.22 -17.73 10.01
N ILE A 175 6.54 -16.71 10.53
CA ILE A 175 5.81 -15.72 9.73
C ILE A 175 6.76 -14.97 8.81
N SER A 176 7.86 -14.44 9.37
CA SER A 176 8.89 -13.72 8.62
C SER A 176 9.42 -14.52 7.42
N ARG A 177 9.73 -15.80 7.62
CA ARG A 177 10.20 -16.68 6.52
C ARG A 177 9.17 -16.82 5.40
N ARG A 178 7.88 -16.91 5.73
CA ARG A 178 6.80 -16.97 4.73
C ARG A 178 6.59 -15.64 4.02
N MET A 179 6.66 -14.52 4.73
CA MET A 179 6.57 -13.18 4.13
C MET A 179 7.70 -12.90 3.13
N LEU A 180 8.89 -13.44 3.35
CA LEU A 180 10.03 -13.27 2.45
C LEU A 180 9.95 -14.16 1.19
N GLN A 181 9.01 -15.10 1.13
CA GLN A 181 8.74 -15.95 -0.04
C GLN A 181 7.64 -15.39 -0.95
N VAL A 182 7.03 -14.28 -0.54
CA VAL A 182 6.05 -13.49 -1.30
C VAL A 182 6.74 -12.48 -2.19
#